data_AF-A0A226DD41-F1
#
_entry.id   AF-A0A226DD41-F1
#
_cell.length_a   1.000
_cell.length_b   1.000
_cell.length_c   1.000
_cell.angle_alpha   90.00
_cell.angle_beta   90.00
_cell.angle_gamma   90.00
#
_symmetry.space_group_name_H-M   'P 1'
#
loop_
_entity.id
_entity.type
_entity.pdbx_description
1 polymer ?
#
loop_
_entity_poly.entity_id
_entity_poly.type
_entity_poly.pdbx_seq_one_letter_code
_entity_poly.pdbx_strand_id
1 'polypeptide(L)'
;MYTTQFFPLLLRHLKICWKLYSTPYEFSKKYGKLVITKDPTRIRMFRLQIVLLLGSCIVMLVLICFGRLTTAKKFQGFLFFSMYVMLLSGRWNYKLDVAMEQTINSAMEFEKKLVEVL
;
A
#
# COMPACT_ATOMS: atom_id res chain seq x y z
N MET A 1 22.49 4.48 5.65
CA MET A 1 21.94 3.21 6.20
C MET A 1 20.61 2.89 5.54
N TYR A 2 19.77 3.89 5.32
CA TYR A 2 18.55 3.82 4.52
C TYR A 2 18.84 3.45 3.06
N THR A 3 19.80 4.10 2.38
CA THR A 3 20.10 3.90 0.96
C THR A 3 20.84 2.58 0.68
N THR A 4 21.63 2.10 1.65
CA THR A 4 22.46 0.90 1.50
C THR A 4 21.74 -0.40 1.90
N GLN A 5 20.86 -0.36 2.90
CA GLN A 5 20.16 -1.56 3.40
C GLN A 5 18.64 -1.53 3.14
N PHE A 6 17.96 -0.44 3.49
CA PHE A 6 16.50 -0.36 3.38
C PHE A 6 16.00 -0.11 1.96
N PHE A 7 16.69 0.74 1.21
CA PHE A 7 16.30 1.14 -0.13
C PHE A 7 16.28 0.00 -1.15
N PRO A 8 17.28 -0.91 -1.23
CA PRO A 8 17.18 -2.05 -2.15
C PRO A 8 16.03 -2.99 -1.79
N LEU A 9 15.73 -3.18 -0.50
CA LEU A 9 14.58 -3.96 -0.03
C LEU A 9 13.26 -3.28 -0.40
N LEU A 10 13.15 -1.98 -0.16
CA LEU A 10 12.00 -1.15 -0.52
C LEU A 10 11.75 -1.21 -2.03
N LEU A 11 12.79 -1.09 -2.85
CA LEU A 11 12.69 -1.10 -4.30
C LEU A 11 12.29 -2.48 -4.84
N ARG A 12 12.74 -3.56 -4.18
CA ARG A 12 12.28 -4.94 -4.47
C ARG A 12 10.80 -5.11 -4.13
N HIS A 13 10.37 -4.68 -2.94
CA HIS A 13 8.96 -4.72 -2.55
C HIS A 13 8.09 -3.88 -3.47
N LEU A 14 8.52 -2.67 -3.81
CA LEU A 14 7.82 -1.80 -4.74
C LEU A 14 7.66 -2.45 -6.11
N LYS A 15 8.69 -3.11 -6.64
CA LYS A 15 8.59 -3.88 -7.90
C LYS A 15 7.55 -4.99 -7.83
N ILE A 16 7.48 -5.72 -6.71
CA ILE A 16 6.47 -6.77 -6.51
C ILE A 16 5.07 -6.16 -6.44
N CYS A 17 4.88 -5.13 -5.61
CA CYS A 17 3.61 -4.41 -5.48
C CYS A 17 3.16 -3.80 -6.81
N TRP A 18 4.09 -3.25 -7.57
CA TRP A 18 3.85 -2.67 -8.89
C TRP A 18 3.43 -3.73 -9.92
N LYS A 19 4.06 -4.91 -9.89
CA LYS A 19 3.65 -6.06 -10.73
C LYS A 19 2.23 -6.55 -10.38
N LEU A 20 1.87 -6.48 -9.10
CA LEU A 20 0.55 -6.86 -8.59
C LEU A 20 -0.51 -5.75 -8.70
N TYR A 21 -0.18 -4.59 -9.28
CA TYR A 21 -1.05 -3.41 -9.33
C TYR A 21 -1.52 -2.93 -7.94
N SER A 22 -0.79 -3.30 -6.88
CA SER A 22 -1.17 -3.06 -5.49
C SER A 22 -0.73 -1.69 -4.96
N THR A 23 0.00 -0.91 -5.76
CA THR A 23 0.44 0.44 -5.40
C THR A 23 0.41 1.35 -6.62
N PRO A 24 -0.02 2.62 -6.48
CA PRO A 24 0.06 3.60 -7.56
C PRO A 24 1.45 4.23 -7.68
N TYR A 25 2.41 3.85 -6.83
CA TYR A 25 3.75 4.43 -6.77
C TYR A 25 4.73 3.70 -7.68
N GLU A 26 5.64 4.47 -8.26
CA GLU A 26 6.71 4.01 -9.14
C GLU A 26 8.01 4.76 -8.78
N PHE A 27 9.14 4.06 -8.85
CA PHE A 27 10.44 4.71 -8.67
C PHE A 27 10.92 5.30 -9.99
N SER A 28 11.01 6.62 -10.08
CA SER A 28 11.54 7.29 -11.28
C SER A 28 13.06 7.30 -11.24
N LYS A 29 13.68 6.47 -12.09
CA LYS A 29 15.14 6.49 -12.29
C LYS A 29 15.68 7.87 -12.72
N LYS A 30 14.85 8.67 -13.41
CA LYS A 30 15.22 10.01 -13.90
C LYS A 30 15.42 11.02 -12.76
N TYR A 31 14.61 10.94 -11.71
CA TYR A 31 14.63 11.89 -10.59
C TYR A 31 15.21 11.30 -9.30
N GLY A 32 15.45 9.98 -9.26
CA GLY A 32 15.90 9.29 -8.05
C GLY A 32 14.85 9.31 -6.93
N LYS A 33 13.57 9.47 -7.28
CA LYS A 33 12.46 9.68 -6.33
C LYS A 33 11.29 8.75 -6.65
N LEU A 34 10.55 8.39 -5.62
CA LEU A 34 9.22 7.78 -5.76
C LEU A 34 8.27 8.84 -6.31
N VAL A 35 7.44 8.45 -7.28
CA VAL A 35 6.42 9.28 -7.91
C VAL A 35 5.14 8.47 -8.09
N ILE A 36 4.00 9.14 -8.10
CA ILE A 36 2.73 8.52 -8.50
C ILE A 36 2.77 8.22 -10.02
N THR A 37 2.37 7.00 -10.39
CA THR A 37 2.29 6.57 -11.79
C THR A 37 1.27 7.41 -12.55
N LYS A 38 1.59 7.78 -13.79
CA LYS A 38 0.69 8.54 -14.68
C LYS A 38 -0.19 7.63 -15.54
N ASP A 39 0.03 6.31 -15.49
CA ASP A 39 -0.71 5.34 -16.30
C ASP A 39 -2.17 5.22 -15.81
N PRO A 40 -3.17 5.65 -16.61
CA PRO A 40 -4.57 5.62 -16.23
C PRO A 40 -5.10 4.20 -16.03
N THR A 41 -4.54 3.21 -16.75
CA THR A 41 -4.96 1.80 -16.65
C THR A 41 -4.58 1.23 -15.29
N ARG A 42 -3.38 1.53 -14.81
CA ARG A 42 -2.91 1.12 -13.48
C ARG A 42 -3.70 1.77 -12.37
N ILE A 43 -3.97 3.07 -12.48
CA ILE A 43 -4.81 3.77 -11.50
C ILE A 43 -6.20 3.13 -11.46
N ARG A 44 -6.77 2.78 -12.62
CA ARG A 44 -8.07 2.09 -12.69
C ARG A 44 -8.02 0.70 -12.05
N MET A 45 -7.00 -0.12 -12.34
CA MET A 45 -6.83 -1.44 -11.74
C MET A 45 -6.66 -1.36 -10.21
N PHE A 46 -5.87 -0.41 -9.72
CA PHE A 46 -5.69 -0.18 -8.29
C PHE A 46 -7.00 0.24 -7.62
N ARG A 47 -7.79 1.12 -8.25
CA ARG A 47 -9.15 1.48 -7.78
C ARG A 47 -10.08 0.27 -7.74
N LEU A 48 -10.05 -0.57 -8.77
CA LEU A 48 -10.84 -1.80 -8.80
C LEU A 48 -10.45 -2.73 -7.64
N GLN A 49 -9.17 -2.89 -7.32
CA GLN A 49 -8.74 -3.65 -6.15
C GLN A 49 -9.28 -3.08 -4.84
N ILE A 50 -9.30 -1.76 -4.67
CA ILE A 50 -9.87 -1.12 -3.47
C ILE A 50 -11.39 -1.39 -3.38
N VAL A 51 -12.11 -1.28 -4.49
CA VAL A 51 -13.55 -1.57 -4.52
C VAL A 51 -13.85 -3.05 -4.24
N LEU A 52 -13.06 -3.97 -4.80
CA LEU A 52 -13.16 -5.40 -4.51
C LEU A 52 -12.85 -5.73 -3.04
N LEU A 53 -11.87 -5.02 -2.46
CA LEU A 53 -11.52 -5.16 -1.06
C LEU A 53 -12.65 -4.66 -0.16
N LEU A 54 -13.26 -3.51 -0.47
CA LEU A 54 -14.45 -3.00 0.21
C LEU A 54 -15.62 -4.00 0.12
N GLY A 55 -15.87 -4.54 -1.07
CA GLY A 55 -16.89 -5.58 -1.26
C GLY A 55 -16.64 -6.80 -0.40
N SER A 56 -15.38 -7.23 -0.31
CA SER A 56 -14.96 -8.36 0.54
C SER A 56 -15.18 -8.07 2.03
N CYS A 57 -14.89 -6.84 2.49
CA CYS A 57 -15.21 -6.40 3.86
C CYS A 57 -16.71 -6.47 4.15
N ILE A 58 -17.56 -6.00 3.22
CA ILE A 58 -19.02 -6.05 3.35
C ILE A 58 -19.51 -7.50 3.43
N VAL A 59 -19.04 -8.37 2.53
CA VAL A 59 -19.42 -9.80 2.54
C VAL A 59 -19.00 -10.48 3.85
N MET A 60 -17.78 -10.23 4.32
CA MET A 60 -17.30 -10.77 5.60
C MET A 60 -18.16 -10.27 6.77
N LEU A 61 -18.49 -8.98 6.81
CA LEU A 61 -19.34 -8.41 7.84
C LEU A 61 -20.74 -9.06 7.85
N VAL A 62 -21.35 -9.22 6.67
CA VAL A 62 -22.65 -9.90 6.54
C VAL A 62 -22.56 -11.36 7.02
N LEU A 63 -21.51 -12.09 6.64
CA LEU A 63 -21.31 -13.47 7.08
C LEU A 63 -21.11 -13.55 8.60
N ILE A 64 -20.33 -12.66 9.20
CA ILE A 64 -20.08 -12.66 10.64
C ILE A 64 -21.36 -12.34 11.43
N CYS A 65 -22.14 -11.35 10.98
CA CYS A 65 -23.35 -10.88 11.67
C CYS A 65 -24.54 -11.83 11.47
N PHE A 66 -24.81 -12.25 10.23
CA PHE A 66 -26.04 -12.97 9.86
C PHE A 66 -25.80 -14.45 9.48
N GLY A 67 -24.55 -14.87 9.30
CA GLY A 67 -24.22 -16.23 8.94
C GLY A 67 -24.37 -17.22 10.11
N ARG A 68 -24.79 -18.45 9.77
CA ARG A 68 -24.80 -19.60 10.68
C ARG A 68 -23.38 -20.15 10.88
N LEU A 69 -22.51 -19.34 11.47
CA LEU A 69 -21.14 -19.73 11.84
C LEU A 69 -21.08 -20.06 13.32
N THR A 70 -20.25 -21.04 13.68
CA THR A 70 -19.91 -21.31 15.08
C THR A 70 -19.17 -20.11 15.68
N THR A 71 -19.27 -19.92 16.99
CA THR A 71 -18.63 -18.79 17.70
C THR A 71 -17.13 -18.70 17.39
N ALA A 72 -16.42 -19.83 17.34
CA ALA A 72 -15.00 -19.86 16.99
C ALA A 72 -14.72 -19.31 15.58
N LYS A 73 -15.54 -19.69 14.58
CA LYS A 73 -15.40 -19.19 13.21
C LYS A 73 -15.75 -17.71 13.10
N LYS A 74 -16.68 -17.20 13.93
CA LYS A 74 -16.98 -15.76 14.00
C LYS A 74 -15.78 -14.95 14.50
N PHE A 75 -15.09 -15.42 15.54
CA PHE A 75 -13.86 -14.76 16.02
C PHE A 75 -12.75 -14.77 14.99
N GLN A 76 -12.51 -15.91 14.32
CA GLN A 76 -11.54 -15.97 13.22
C GLN A 76 -11.92 -15.02 12.08
N GLY A 77 -13.20 -15.01 11.68
CA GLY A 77 -13.72 -14.10 10.66
C GLY A 77 -13.53 -12.64 11.05
N PHE A 78 -13.75 -12.27 12.31
CA PHE A 78 -13.55 -10.92 12.81
C PHE A 78 -12.09 -10.47 12.73
N LEU A 79 -11.13 -11.36 13.00
CA LEU A 79 -9.70 -11.07 12.82
C LEU A 79 -9.35 -10.78 11.36
N PHE A 80 -9.85 -11.60 10.43
CA PHE A 80 -9.63 -11.33 8.99
C PHE A 80 -10.32 -10.05 8.54
N PHE A 81 -11.55 -9.81 9.01
CA PHE A 81 -12.27 -8.57 8.73
C PHE A 81 -11.48 -7.35 9.21
N SER A 82 -10.95 -7.35 10.43
CA SER A 82 -10.19 -6.22 10.96
C SER A 82 -8.90 -5.95 10.17
N MET A 83 -8.17 -7.01 9.78
CA MET A 83 -7.00 -6.89 8.91
C MET A 83 -7.36 -6.25 7.57
N TYR A 84 -8.45 -6.69 6.94
CA TYR A 84 -8.91 -6.14 5.66
C TYR A 84 -9.37 -4.69 5.78
N VAL A 85 -10.01 -4.31 6.88
CA VAL A 85 -10.40 -2.92 7.17
C VAL A 85 -9.15 -2.04 7.33
N MET A 86 -8.11 -2.50 8.03
CA MET A 86 -6.85 -1.77 8.15
C MET A 86 -6.14 -1.58 6.79
N LEU A 87 -6.12 -2.62 5.95
CA LEU A 87 -5.58 -2.52 4.60
C LEU A 87 -6.39 -1.56 3.72
N LEU A 88 -7.72 -1.60 3.87
CA LEU A 88 -8.63 -0.72 3.13
C LEU A 88 -8.42 0.74 3.55
N SER A 89 -8.38 1.03 4.84
CA SER A 89 -8.20 2.41 5.34
C SER A 89 -6.89 3.03 4.88
N GLY A 90 -5.79 2.28 4.94
CA GLY A 90 -4.48 2.74 4.45
C GLY A 90 -4.45 2.99 2.93
N ARG A 91 -5.25 2.26 2.15
CA ARG A 91 -5.29 2.40 0.67
C ARG A 91 -6.36 3.36 0.17
N TRP A 92 -7.40 3.62 0.97
CA TRP A 92 -8.56 4.42 0.57
C TRP A 92 -8.18 5.87 0.21
N ASN A 93 -7.24 6.45 0.98
CA ASN A 93 -6.88 7.87 0.87
C ASN A 93 -5.74 8.17 -0.12
N TYR A 94 -5.42 7.26 -1.05
CA TYR A 94 -4.26 7.37 -1.95
C TYR A 94 -4.20 8.64 -2.82
N LYS A 95 -5.33 9.36 -3.01
CA LYS A 95 -5.34 10.65 -3.71
C LYS A 95 -4.93 11.83 -2.82
N LEU A 96 -5.19 11.75 -1.52
CA LEU A 96 -5.02 12.85 -0.58
C LEU A 96 -3.69 12.74 0.16
N ASP A 97 -3.16 11.52 0.32
CA ASP A 97 -1.99 11.29 1.15
C ASP A 97 -0.72 11.07 0.30
N VAL A 98 0.00 12.17 0.06
CA VAL A 98 1.36 12.17 -0.51
C VAL A 98 2.41 11.96 0.60
N ALA A 99 2.02 11.87 1.88
CA ALA A 99 2.96 11.85 2.99
C ALA A 99 3.88 10.65 2.95
N MET A 100 3.39 9.47 2.53
CA MET A 100 4.25 8.28 2.44
C MET A 100 5.35 8.45 1.38
N GLU A 101 5.00 8.98 0.20
CA GLU A 101 5.97 9.30 -0.86
C GLU A 101 6.96 10.36 -0.40
N GLN A 102 6.46 11.46 0.17
CA GLN A 102 7.29 12.57 0.67
C GLN A 102 8.22 12.13 1.78
N THR A 103 7.76 11.31 2.72
CA THR A 103 8.58 10.81 3.82
C THR A 103 9.75 9.99 3.29
N ILE A 104 9.49 9.08 2.35
CA ILE A 104 10.55 8.26 1.75
C ILE A 104 11.49 9.14 0.90
N ASN A 105 10.96 10.06 0.10
CA ASN A 105 11.75 10.98 -0.71
C ASN A 105 12.63 11.90 0.16
N SER A 106 12.12 12.40 1.27
CA SER A 106 12.87 13.22 2.24
C SER A 106 13.96 12.42 2.95
N ALA A 107 13.69 11.16 3.33
CA ALA A 107 14.70 10.28 3.91
C ALA A 107 15.85 10.00 2.93
N MET A 108 15.54 9.76 1.65
CA MET A 108 16.54 9.60 0.60
C MET A 108 17.35 10.89 0.35
N GLU A 109 16.69 12.05 0.33
CA GLU A 109 17.34 13.34 0.12
C GLU A 109 18.25 13.72 1.30
N PHE A 110 17.83 13.44 2.54
CA PHE A 110 18.62 13.65 3.74
C PHE A 110 19.91 12.83 3.70
N GLU A 111 19.82 11.54 3.38
CA GLU A 111 21.02 10.70 3.28
C GLU A 111 21.95 11.14 2.15
N LYS A 112 21.40 11.56 1.00
CA LYS A 112 22.22 12.05 -0.11
C LYS A 112 23.05 13.27 0.30
N LYS A 113 22.43 14.23 1.01
CA LYS A 113 23.12 15.42 1.52
C LYS A 113 24.17 15.08 2.57
N LEU A 114 23.90 14.11 3.45
CA LEU A 114 24.87 13.62 4.44
C LEU A 114 26.11 13.01 3.79
N VAL A 115 25.94 12.29 2.68
CA VAL A 115 27.05 11.68 1.94
C VAL A 115 27.82 12.69 1.09
N GLU A 116 27.18 13.75 0.59
CA GLU A 116 27.87 14.84 -0.15
C GLU A 116 28.69 15.79 0.75
N VAL A 117 28.43 15.81 2.06
CA VAL A 117 29.13 16.64 3.05
C VAL A 117 30.35 15.92 3.68
N LEU A 118 30.48 14.61 3.45
CA LEU A 118 31.54 13.73 3.96
C LEU A 118 32.57 13.44 2.86
#